data_AF-A0A317LKX9-F1
#
_entry.id   AF-A0A317LKX9-F1
#
_cell.length_a   1.000
_cell.length_b   1.000
_cell.length_c   1.000
_cell.angle_alpha   90.00
_cell.angle_beta   90.00
_cell.angle_gamma   90.00
#
_symmetry.space_group_name_H-M   'P 1'
#
loop_
_entity.id
_entity.type
_entity.pdbx_description
1 polymer ?
#
loop_
_entity_poly.entity_id
_entity_poly.type
_entity_poly.pdbx_seq_one_letter_code
_entity_poly.pdbx_strand_id
1 'polypeptide(L)'
;MQIITAKPKEDIKQKSERMSKLVRDYKSSGLTIKQYCIANKIKEKTFYYWLKKYKSADIIPAMPSIIPIDISAVNTEHNEAPALFAELRGLKLYQAVPAEYLLALLNN
;
A
#
# COMPACT_ATOMS: atom_id res chain seq x y z
N MET A 1 -22.74 18.41 43.31
CA MET A 1 -22.84 18.91 41.92
C MET A 1 -21.77 18.24 41.09
N GLN A 2 -22.12 17.34 40.17
CA GLN A 2 -21.17 16.79 39.19
C GLN A 2 -21.43 17.49 37.85
N ILE A 3 -20.47 18.29 37.40
CA ILE A 3 -20.51 18.99 36.12
C ILE A 3 -20.16 17.96 35.06
N ILE A 4 -21.15 17.54 34.26
CA ILE A 4 -20.93 16.66 33.11
C ILE A 4 -20.28 17.53 32.03
N THR A 5 -18.95 17.58 31.97
CA THR A 5 -18.27 18.29 30.89
C THR A 5 -18.45 17.49 29.60
N ALA A 6 -19.41 17.89 28.78
CA ALA A 6 -19.53 17.39 27.42
C ALA A 6 -18.23 17.73 26.66
N LYS A 7 -17.57 16.72 26.11
CA LYS A 7 -16.36 16.91 25.31
C LYS A 7 -16.72 17.77 24.08
N PRO A 8 -16.03 18.89 23.81
CA PRO A 8 -16.32 19.72 22.65
C PRO A 8 -16.26 18.88 21.37
N LYS A 9 -17.21 19.10 20.46
CA LYS A 9 -17.22 18.47 19.15
C LYS A 9 -16.03 19.03 18.36
N GLU A 10 -14.99 18.21 18.18
CA GLU A 10 -13.79 18.56 17.41
C GLU A 10 -14.19 18.97 15.98
N ASP A 11 -13.64 20.10 15.51
CA ASP A 11 -13.85 20.57 14.16
C ASP A 11 -13.30 19.57 13.13
N ILE A 12 -13.94 19.47 11.97
CA ILE A 12 -13.58 18.50 10.93
C ILE A 12 -12.13 18.71 10.46
N LYS A 13 -11.68 19.97 10.36
CA LYS A 13 -10.31 20.31 9.96
C LYS A 13 -9.30 19.90 11.03
N GLN A 14 -9.57 20.25 12.29
CA GLN A 14 -8.71 19.90 13.42
C GLN A 14 -8.53 18.38 13.55
N LYS A 15 -9.62 17.63 13.41
CA LYS A 15 -9.60 16.16 13.45
C LYS A 15 -8.75 15.57 12.32
N SER A 16 -8.86 16.14 11.12
CA SER A 16 -8.06 15.70 9.97
C SER A 16 -6.57 15.95 10.18
N GLU A 17 -6.19 17.13 10.67
CA GLU A 17 -4.80 17.47 10.96
C GLU A 17 -4.21 16.59 12.07
N ARG A 18 -4.95 16.39 13.17
CA ARG A 18 -4.57 15.50 14.27
C ARG A 18 -4.29 14.10 13.74
N MET A 19 -5.18 13.57 12.91
CA MET A 19 -5.06 12.21 12.42
C MET A 19 -3.96 12.05 11.36
N SER A 20 -3.71 13.08 10.56
CA SER A 20 -2.55 13.15 9.65
C SER A 20 -1.24 12.91 10.39
N LYS A 21 -1.04 13.63 11.50
CA LYS A 21 0.16 13.52 12.34
C LYS A 21 0.29 12.10 12.90
N LEU A 22 -0.78 11.58 13.49
CA LEU A 22 -0.81 10.23 14.06
C LEU A 22 -0.48 9.13 13.04
N VAL A 23 -0.96 9.23 11.80
CA VAL A 23 -0.64 8.23 10.76
C VAL A 23 0.82 8.34 10.30
N ARG A 24 1.38 9.56 10.25
CA ARG A 24 2.79 9.78 9.93
C ARG A 24 3.71 9.21 11.01
N ASP A 25 3.41 9.52 12.27
CA ASP A 25 4.22 9.12 13.42
C ASP A 25 4.14 7.61 13.67
N TYR A 26 3.02 6.97 13.28
CA TYR A 26 2.87 5.51 13.34
C TYR A 26 3.95 4.77 12.53
N LYS A 27 4.29 5.27 11.33
CA LYS A 27 5.30 4.63 10.46
C LYS A 27 6.67 4.55 11.15
N SER A 28 7.03 5.57 11.95
CA SER A 28 8.29 5.59 12.72
C SER A 28 8.21 4.88 14.08
N SER A 29 7.00 4.55 14.56
CA SER A 29 6.83 4.02 15.92
C SER A 29 7.28 2.57 16.11
N GLY A 30 7.32 1.76 15.05
CA GLY A 30 7.60 0.32 15.13
C GLY A 30 6.56 -0.50 15.93
N LEU A 31 5.48 0.13 16.41
CA LEU A 31 4.44 -0.52 17.19
C LEU A 31 3.42 -1.21 16.28
N THR A 32 2.73 -2.22 16.81
CA THR A 32 1.54 -2.74 16.13
C THR A 32 0.40 -1.72 16.19
N ILE A 33 -0.53 -1.77 15.23
CA ILE A 33 -1.69 -0.85 15.17
C ILE A 33 -2.45 -0.82 16.50
N LYS A 34 -2.66 -1.99 17.11
CA LYS A 34 -3.35 -2.14 18.39
C LYS A 34 -2.63 -1.39 19.52
N GLN A 35 -1.33 -1.62 19.69
CA GLN A 35 -0.52 -0.93 20.70
C GLN A 35 -0.52 0.58 20.48
N TYR A 36 -0.38 1.01 19.22
CA TYR A 36 -0.37 2.42 18.86
C TYR A 36 -1.71 3.11 19.15
N CYS A 37 -2.83 2.45 18.83
CA CYS A 37 -4.17 2.96 19.10
C CYS A 37 -4.46 3.08 20.60
N ILE A 38 -4.01 2.09 21.39
CA ILE A 38 -4.12 2.12 22.86
C ILE A 38 -3.32 3.28 23.43
N ALA A 39 -2.04 3.43 23.04
CA ALA A 39 -1.17 4.50 23.51
C ALA A 39 -1.71 5.90 23.20
N ASN A 40 -2.29 6.08 22.01
CA ASN A 40 -2.80 7.38 21.55
C ASN A 40 -4.30 7.62 21.87
N LYS A 41 -4.96 6.68 22.54
CA LYS A 41 -6.40 6.71 22.89
C LYS A 41 -7.31 6.92 21.67
N ILE A 42 -7.04 6.17 20.61
CA ILE A 42 -7.81 6.20 19.35
C ILE A 42 -8.51 4.86 19.14
N LYS A 43 -9.72 4.88 18.60
CA LYS A 43 -10.41 3.65 18.19
C LYS A 43 -9.75 3.07 16.95
N GLU A 44 -9.41 1.79 16.98
CA GLU A 44 -8.76 1.09 15.86
C GLU A 44 -9.51 1.28 14.54
N LYS A 45 -10.84 1.12 14.52
CA LYS A 45 -11.67 1.32 13.31
C LYS A 45 -11.48 2.72 12.70
N THR A 46 -11.39 3.75 13.54
CA THR A 46 -11.11 5.11 13.09
C THR A 46 -9.71 5.18 12.49
N PHE A 47 -8.72 4.64 13.18
CA PHE A 47 -7.34 4.65 12.70
C PHE A 47 -7.18 3.91 11.36
N TYR A 48 -7.80 2.74 11.17
CA TYR A 48 -7.81 2.02 9.91
C TYR A 48 -8.41 2.83 8.75
N TYR A 49 -9.52 3.54 8.98
CA TYR A 49 -10.11 4.42 7.98
C TYR A 49 -9.10 5.48 7.50
N TRP A 50 -8.40 6.12 8.44
CA TRP A 50 -7.42 7.15 8.10
C TRP A 50 -6.17 6.57 7.47
N LEU A 51 -5.70 5.41 7.92
CA LEU A 51 -4.58 4.72 7.31
C LEU A 51 -4.87 4.35 5.85
N LYS A 52 -6.09 3.88 5.54
CA LYS A 52 -6.54 3.67 4.15
C LYS A 52 -6.56 4.99 3.36
N LYS A 53 -7.14 6.05 3.94
CA LYS A 53 -7.25 7.37 3.32
C LYS A 53 -5.88 7.98 2.97
N TYR A 54 -4.90 7.85 3.86
CA TYR A 54 -3.53 8.35 3.63
C TYR A 54 -2.71 7.44 2.71
N LYS A 55 -2.92 6.12 2.73
CA LYS A 55 -2.34 5.24 1.70
C LYS A 55 -2.81 5.65 0.31
N SER A 56 -4.10 5.90 0.12
CA SER A 56 -4.61 6.38 -1.18
C SER A 56 -4.07 7.75 -1.58
N ALA A 57 -3.77 8.63 -0.61
CA ALA A 57 -3.14 9.92 -0.88
C ALA A 57 -1.65 9.78 -1.25
N ASP A 58 -0.90 8.87 -0.60
CA ASP A 58 0.48 8.52 -0.96
C ASP A 58 0.55 7.81 -2.35
N ILE A 59 -0.54 7.15 -2.77
CA ILE A 59 -0.69 6.52 -4.10
C ILE A 59 -1.04 7.54 -5.19
N ILE A 60 -1.38 8.79 -4.87
CA ILE A 60 -1.29 9.89 -5.85
C ILE A 60 0.18 10.30 -5.83
N PRO A 61 1.02 9.76 -6.73
CA PRO A 61 2.42 10.10 -6.67
C PRO A 61 2.50 11.59 -7.00
N ALA A 62 3.35 12.34 -6.30
CA ALA A 62 4.07 13.40 -6.98
C ALA A 62 4.62 12.74 -8.24
N MET A 63 4.11 13.14 -9.43
CA MET A 63 4.25 12.41 -10.70
C MET A 63 5.53 11.58 -10.72
N PRO A 64 5.47 10.25 -10.88
CA PRO A 64 6.70 9.50 -11.04
C PRO A 64 7.42 10.11 -12.24
N SER A 65 8.64 10.58 -12.04
CA SER A 65 9.48 11.00 -13.14
C SER A 65 9.64 9.77 -14.03
N ILE A 66 8.95 9.77 -15.16
CA ILE A 66 9.03 8.70 -16.15
C ILE A 66 10.42 8.80 -16.74
N ILE A 67 11.29 7.87 -16.38
CA ILE A 67 12.60 7.74 -17.02
C ILE A 67 12.32 7.21 -18.43
N PRO A 68 12.71 7.92 -19.51
CA PRO A 68 12.55 7.40 -20.86
C PRO A 68 13.41 6.14 -21.01
N ILE A 69 12.77 5.03 -21.30
CA ILE A 69 13.45 3.78 -21.67
C ILE A 69 13.64 3.84 -23.18
N ASP A 70 14.89 3.77 -23.63
CA ASP A 70 15.22 3.72 -25.05
C ASP A 70 15.01 2.30 -25.57
N ILE A 71 13.93 2.11 -26.34
CA ILE A 71 13.48 0.81 -26.86
C ILE A 71 14.22 0.46 -28.18
N SER A 72 15.11 1.33 -28.66
CA SER A 72 15.81 1.16 -29.95
C SER A 72 16.75 -0.05 -30.00
N ALA A 73 17.08 -0.66 -28.85
CA ALA A 73 17.94 -1.85 -28.78
C ALA A 73 17.20 -3.20 -28.89
N VAL A 74 15.86 -3.23 -28.90
CA VAL A 74 15.08 -4.48 -29.05
C VAL A 74 14.41 -4.50 -30.42
N ASN A 75 15.23 -4.56 -31.47
CA ASN A 75 14.76 -5.08 -32.75
C ASN A 75 14.82 -6.61 -32.67
N THR A 76 13.85 -7.20 -31.98
CA THR A 76 13.45 -8.58 -32.23
C THR A 76 12.02 -8.53 -32.70
N GLU A 77 11.81 -8.98 -33.93
CA GLU A 77 10.53 -9.05 -34.63
C GLU A 77 9.56 -9.97 -33.88
N HIS A 78 8.89 -9.45 -32.85
CA HIS A 78 7.83 -10.13 -32.12
C HIS A 78 6.64 -9.19 -31.99
N ASN A 79 5.88 -9.12 -33.08
CA ASN A 79 4.65 -8.33 -33.19
C ASN A 79 3.41 -9.08 -32.66
N GLU A 80 3.60 -9.97 -31.68
CA GLU A 80 2.51 -10.62 -30.97
C GLU A 80 2.83 -10.60 -29.48
N ALA A 81 1.90 -10.07 -28.67
CA ALA A 81 1.99 -10.20 -27.22
C ALA A 81 2.22 -11.70 -26.90
N PRO A 82 3.20 -12.05 -26.05
CA PRO A 82 3.54 -13.44 -25.82
C PRO A 82 2.27 -14.18 -25.41
N ALA A 83 1.88 -15.16 -26.23
CA ALA A 83 0.62 -15.87 -26.04
C ALA A 83 0.61 -16.48 -24.64
N LEU A 84 -0.52 -16.36 -23.93
CA LEU A 84 -0.68 -16.96 -22.61
C LEU A 84 -0.42 -18.46 -22.72
N PHE A 85 0.68 -18.93 -22.14
CA PHE A 85 1.11 -20.32 -22.19
C PHE A 85 0.30 -21.18 -21.21
N ALA A 86 0.12 -20.72 -19.98
CA ALA A 86 -0.67 -21.42 -18.97
C ALA A 86 -1.18 -20.48 -17.87
N GLU A 87 -2.30 -20.84 -17.24
CA GLU A 87 -2.82 -20.19 -16.03
C GLU A 87 -3.14 -21.23 -14.94
N LEU A 88 -2.61 -21.03 -13.73
CA LEU A 88 -2.91 -21.87 -12.57
C LEU A 88 -3.14 -21.00 -11.33
N ARG A 89 -4.36 -21.02 -10.80
CA ARG A 89 -4.74 -20.25 -9.59
C ARG A 89 -4.34 -18.77 -9.64
N GLY A 90 -4.43 -18.14 -10.82
CA GLY A 90 -4.09 -16.74 -11.05
C GLY A 90 -2.60 -16.47 -11.38
N LEU A 91 -1.74 -17.49 -11.37
CA LEU A 91 -0.39 -17.38 -11.93
C LEU A 91 -0.44 -17.54 -13.45
N LYS A 92 -0.05 -16.49 -14.18
CA LYS A 92 -0.02 -16.47 -15.64
C LYS A 92 1.40 -16.65 -16.15
N LEU A 93 1.61 -17.68 -16.95
CA LEU A 93 2.87 -17.96 -17.65
C LEU A 93 2.70 -17.55 -19.11
N TYR A 94 3.62 -16.73 -19.61
CA TYR A 94 3.61 -16.22 -20.99
C TYR A 94 4.67 -16.89 -21.87
N GLN A 95 5.36 -17.88 -21.32
CA GLN A 95 6.34 -18.70 -22.00
C GLN A 95 6.31 -20.12 -21.41
N ALA A 96 6.71 -21.10 -22.21
CA ALA A 96 6.94 -22.45 -21.71
C ALA A 96 8.12 -22.43 -20.74
N VAL A 97 7.95 -23.02 -19.55
CA VAL A 97 9.00 -23.09 -18.53
C VAL A 97 9.19 -24.55 -18.10
N PRO A 98 10.42 -25.08 -18.09
CA PRO A 98 10.72 -26.42 -17.55
C PRO A 98 10.41 -26.52 -16.06
N ALA A 99 10.02 -27.72 -15.61
CA ALA A 99 9.69 -27.95 -14.21
C ALA A 99 10.90 -27.74 -13.28
N GLU A 100 12.10 -28.05 -13.75
CA GLU A 100 13.36 -27.91 -13.03
C GLU A 100 13.65 -26.46 -12.64
N TYR A 101 13.34 -25.51 -13.53
CA TYR A 101 13.53 -24.09 -13.28
C TYR A 101 12.64 -23.60 -12.14
N LEU A 102 11.37 -24.04 -12.12
CA LEU A 102 10.43 -23.70 -11.06
C LEU A 102 10.83 -24.31 -9.71
N LEU A 103 11.36 -25.55 -9.73
CA LEU A 103 11.88 -26.21 -8.52
C LEU A 103 13.07 -25.47 -7.92
N ALA A 104 13.98 -24.97 -8.76
CA ALA A 104 15.14 -24.20 -8.29
C ALA A 104 14.72 -22.92 -7.54
N LEU A 105 13.60 -22.29 -7.92
CA LEU A 105 13.08 -21.10 -7.24
C LEU A 105 12.53 -21.36 -5.84
N LEU A 106 12.11 -22.59 -5.54
CA LEU A 106 11.54 -22.95 -4.23
C LEU A 106 12.59 -23.16 -3.14
N ASN A 107 13.85 -23.33 -3.51
CA ASN A 107 14.95 -23.69 -2.61
C ASN A 107 15.87 -22.51 -2.24
N ASN A 108 15.44 -21.27 -2.46
CA ASN A 108 16.16 -20.05 -2.06
C ASN A 108 15.62 -19.47 -0.75
#